data_AF-A0A0S4RWZ2-F1
#
_entry.id   AF-A0A0S4RWZ2-F1
#
_cell.length_a   1.000
_cell.length_b   1.000
_cell.length_c   1.000
_cell.angle_alpha   90.00
_cell.angle_beta   90.00
_cell.angle_gamma   90.00
#
_symmetry.space_group_name_H-M   'P 1'
#
loop_
_entity.id
_entity.type
_entity.pdbx_description
1 polymer ?
#
loop_
_entity_poly.entity_id
_entity_poly.type
_entity_poly.pdbx_seq_one_letter_code
_entity_poly.pdbx_strand_id
1 'polypeptide(L)'
;MKFVLIAFLCVVFGFAHGVSYAVNTGKAIIISANFTKNTPVAYGKIDIYEGDSAIALLHAQTDAYGKFAFLPPKSGVYRVELTAFSDHGEQRVSLA
;
A
#
# COMPACT_ATOMS: atom_id res chain seq x y z
N MET A 1 36.64 -0.07 -21.45
CA MET A 1 36.48 0.70 -20.18
C MET A 1 35.15 1.46 -20.09
N LYS A 2 34.65 2.13 -21.14
CA LYS A 2 33.34 2.83 -21.12
C LYS A 2 32.12 1.94 -20.80
N PHE A 3 32.09 0.70 -21.28
CA PHE A 3 30.97 -0.22 -21.05
C PHE A 3 30.84 -0.70 -19.60
N VAL A 4 31.95 -0.74 -18.84
CA VAL A 4 31.95 -1.16 -17.43
C VAL A 4 31.30 -0.10 -16.54
N LEU A 5 31.51 1.19 -16.86
CA LEU A 5 30.94 2.31 -16.13
C LEU A 5 29.40 2.37 -16.29
N ILE A 6 28.90 2.06 -17.49
CA ILE A 6 27.45 2.02 -17.79
C ILE A 6 26.77 0.85 -17.06
N ALA A 7 27.41 -0.32 -17.04
CA ALA A 7 26.89 -1.48 -16.32
C ALA A 7 26.82 -1.25 -14.80
N PHE A 8 27.80 -0.53 -14.23
CA PHE A 8 27.79 -0.16 -12.81
C PHE A 8 26.68 0.84 -12.48
N LEU A 9 26.41 1.79 -13.38
CA LEU A 9 25.39 2.84 -13.18
C LEU A 9 23.96 2.26 -13.15
N CYS A 10 23.67 1.20 -13.92
CA CYS A 10 22.34 0.58 -13.92
C CYS A 10 21.96 -0.13 -12.61
N VAL A 11 22.92 -0.56 -11.78
CA VAL A 11 22.63 -1.30 -10.54
C VAL A 11 22.19 -0.36 -9.41
N VAL A 12 22.56 0.93 -9.47
CA VAL A 12 22.34 1.88 -8.36
C VAL A 12 20.93 2.49 -8.37
N PHE A 13 20.26 2.53 -9.52
CA PHE A 13 18.94 3.17 -9.67
C PHE A 13 17.74 2.23 -9.43
N GLY A 14 17.96 1.01 -8.92
CA GLY A 14 16.90 0.00 -8.76
C GLY A 14 15.96 0.18 -7.58
N PHE A 15 16.21 1.11 -6.65
CA PHE A 15 15.40 1.28 -5.45
C PHE A 15 14.33 2.36 -5.63
N ALA A 16 13.34 2.08 -6.48
CA ALA A 16 12.06 2.77 -6.38
C ALA A 16 11.44 2.38 -5.03
N HIS A 17 11.45 3.30 -4.07
CA HIS A 17 10.79 3.12 -2.78
C HIS A 17 9.29 3.04 -3.07
N GLY A 18 8.69 1.87 -2.89
CA GLY A 18 7.28 1.66 -3.16
C GLY A 18 6.63 0.95 -1.99
N VAL A 19 5.33 1.16 -1.81
CA VAL A 19 4.55 0.38 -0.85
C VAL A 19 4.21 -0.96 -1.47
N SER A 20 4.70 -2.03 -0.86
CA SER A 20 4.24 -3.39 -1.14
C SER A 20 3.01 -3.69 -0.29
N TYR A 21 2.06 -4.42 -0.85
CA TYR A 21 0.85 -4.82 -0.13
C TYR A 21 0.43 -6.25 -0.45
N ALA A 22 -0.31 -6.85 0.47
CA ALA A 22 -1.00 -8.12 0.29
C ALA A 22 -2.44 -7.98 0.76
N VAL A 23 -3.38 -8.54 -0.01
CA VAL A 23 -4.80 -8.61 0.33
C VAL A 23 -5.18 -10.07 0.52
N ASN A 24 -5.74 -10.40 1.67
CA ASN A 24 -6.32 -11.71 1.93
C ASN A 24 -7.83 -11.57 2.12
N THR A 25 -8.59 -12.26 1.27
CA THR A 25 -10.05 -12.22 1.26
C THR A 25 -10.63 -13.50 1.86
N GLY A 26 -11.44 -13.35 2.90
CA GLY A 26 -12.24 -14.44 3.49
C GLY A 26 -13.56 -13.88 4.02
N LYS A 27 -13.87 -14.13 5.30
CA LYS A 27 -14.98 -13.43 5.97
C LYS A 27 -14.70 -11.93 6.15
N ALA A 28 -13.44 -11.54 6.20
CA ALA A 28 -12.98 -10.17 6.21
C ALA A 28 -11.93 -9.99 5.10
N ILE A 29 -11.69 -8.74 4.72
CA ILE A 29 -10.59 -8.31 3.85
C ILE A 29 -9.47 -7.85 4.77
N ILE A 30 -8.33 -8.54 4.72
CA ILE A 30 -7.14 -8.18 5.49
C ILE A 30 -6.12 -7.58 4.53
N ILE A 31 -5.69 -6.36 4.84
CA ILE A 31 -4.67 -5.62 4.12
C ILE A 31 -3.40 -5.64 4.97
N SER A 32 -2.27 -6.01 4.36
CA SER A 32 -0.94 -5.92 4.96
C SER A 32 -0.06 -5.07 4.06
N ALA A 33 0.56 -4.02 4.58
CA ALA A 33 1.34 -3.07 3.82
C ALA A 33 2.72 -2.82 4.42
N ASN A 34 3.74 -2.79 3.57
CA ASN A 34 5.13 -2.63 3.98
C ASN A 34 5.91 -1.80 2.96
N PHE A 35 6.80 -0.93 3.44
CA PHE A 35 7.80 -0.25 2.60
C PHE A 35 8.92 -1.21 2.18
N THR A 36 9.33 -2.11 3.09
CA THR A 36 10.32 -3.17 2.84
C THR A 36 9.92 -4.42 3.63
N LYS A 37 10.63 -5.55 3.45
CA LYS A 37 10.33 -6.81 4.15
C LYS A 37 10.17 -6.66 5.68
N ASN A 38 10.90 -5.74 6.31
CA ASN A 38 10.92 -5.55 7.76
C ASN A 38 10.41 -4.17 8.20
N THR A 39 9.87 -3.37 7.28
CA THR A 39 9.41 -2.00 7.57
C THR A 39 7.93 -1.89 7.23
N PRO A 40 7.04 -2.06 8.22
CA PRO A 40 5.60 -1.94 7.99
C PRO A 40 5.22 -0.49 7.69
N VAL A 41 4.13 -0.31 6.94
CA VAL A 41 3.45 0.98 6.84
C VAL A 41 2.62 1.16 8.11
N ALA A 42 3.26 1.55 9.20
CA ALA A 42 2.57 1.76 10.47
C ALA A 42 1.73 3.04 10.43
N TYR A 43 0.48 2.96 10.88
CA TYR A 43 -0.45 4.11 10.94
C TYR A 43 -0.66 4.83 9.61
N GLY A 44 -0.51 4.11 8.50
CA GLY A 44 -0.82 4.60 7.15
C GLY A 44 -2.31 4.78 6.99
N LYS A 45 -2.72 5.84 6.30
CA LYS A 45 -4.12 6.17 6.07
C LYS A 45 -4.75 5.18 5.09
N ILE A 46 -5.94 4.70 5.43
CA ILE A 46 -6.79 3.85 4.58
C ILE A 46 -8.08 4.61 4.30
N ASP A 47 -8.43 4.75 3.01
CA ASP A 47 -9.75 5.20 2.57
C ASP A 47 -10.42 4.05 1.78
N ILE A 48 -11.62 3.65 2.17
CA ILE A 48 -12.39 2.60 1.47
C ILE A 48 -13.59 3.21 0.77
N TYR A 49 -13.78 2.84 -0.49
CA TYR A 49 -14.91 3.25 -1.33
C TYR A 49 -15.67 2.01 -1.78
N GLU A 50 -16.99 2.12 -1.87
CA GLU A 50 -17.81 1.10 -2.53
C GLU A 50 -17.82 1.36 -4.04
N GLY A 51 -17.37 0.39 -4.84
CA GLY A 51 -17.22 0.52 -6.29
C GLY A 51 -16.45 1.79 -6.67
N ASP A 52 -17.03 2.58 -7.57
CA ASP A 52 -16.48 3.84 -8.04
C ASP A 52 -17.00 5.08 -7.29
N SER A 53 -17.57 4.89 -6.09
CA SER A 53 -18.06 6.01 -5.28
C SER A 53 -17.01 7.11 -5.13
N ALA A 54 -17.43 8.36 -5.27
CA ALA A 54 -16.61 9.54 -4.99
C ALA A 54 -16.44 9.79 -3.49
N ILE A 55 -17.33 9.24 -2.67
CA ILE A 55 -17.35 9.41 -1.21
C ILE A 55 -16.85 8.14 -0.56
N ALA A 56 -15.90 8.28 0.36
CA ALA A 56 -15.38 7.16 1.13
C ALA A 56 -16.46 6.62 2.08
N LEU A 57 -16.60 5.30 2.10
CA LEU A 57 -17.40 4.56 3.07
C LEU A 57 -16.74 4.57 4.45
N LEU A 58 -15.40 4.54 4.49
CA LEU A 58 -14.63 4.46 5.73
C LEU A 58 -13.28 5.18 5.59
N HIS A 59 -12.92 5.89 6.64
CA HIS A 59 -11.58 6.42 6.88
C HIS A 59 -10.96 5.67 8.06
N ALA A 60 -9.76 5.13 7.89
CA ALA A 60 -9.07 4.34 8.89
C ALA A 60 -7.54 4.49 8.80
N GLN A 61 -6.83 3.75 9.64
CA GLN A 61 -5.39 3.61 9.58
C GLN A 61 -4.99 2.15 9.74
N THR A 62 -3.83 1.77 9.18
CA THR A 62 -3.17 0.52 9.55
C THR A 62 -2.69 0.57 11.00
N ASP A 63 -2.54 -0.59 11.62
CA ASP A 63 -1.93 -0.71 12.95
C ASP A 63 -0.40 -0.52 12.90
N ALA A 64 0.26 -0.65 14.05
CA ALA A 64 1.71 -0.55 14.19
C ALA A 64 2.50 -1.57 13.33
N TYR A 65 1.85 -2.63 12.87
CA TYR A 65 2.41 -3.70 12.06
C TYR A 65 2.02 -3.60 10.58
N GLY A 66 1.42 -2.48 10.17
CA GLY A 66 1.01 -2.24 8.79
C GLY A 66 -0.20 -3.06 8.36
N LYS A 67 -1.05 -3.48 9.32
CA LYS A 67 -2.23 -4.30 9.05
C LYS A 67 -3.52 -3.53 9.24
N PHE A 68 -4.51 -3.85 8.42
CA PHE A 68 -5.86 -3.35 8.57
C PHE A 68 -6.86 -4.46 8.20
N ALA A 69 -7.96 -4.56 8.93
CA ALA A 69 -9.01 -5.54 8.67
C ALA A 69 -10.34 -4.84 8.44
N PHE A 70 -10.99 -5.17 7.34
CA PHE A 70 -12.28 -4.62 6.95
C PHE A 70 -13.30 -5.74 6.78
N LEU A 71 -14.47 -5.59 7.39
CA LEU A 71 -15.61 -6.46 7.18
C LEU A 71 -16.62 -5.73 6.27
N PRO A 72 -16.76 -6.13 5.00
CA PRO A 72 -17.72 -5.50 4.10
C PRO A 72 -19.16 -5.60 4.64
N PRO A 73 -19.94 -4.50 4.66
CA PRO A 73 -21.33 -4.54 5.10
C PRO A 73 -22.24 -5.30 4.13
N LYS A 74 -21.82 -5.46 2.87
CA LYS A 74 -22.50 -6.23 1.82
C LYS A 74 -21.49 -6.80 0.84
N SER A 75 -21.92 -7.77 0.03
CA SER A 75 -21.12 -8.26 -1.09
C SER A 75 -20.99 -7.17 -2.16
N GLY A 76 -19.79 -7.01 -2.72
CA GLY A 76 -19.51 -5.99 -3.74
C GLY A 76 -18.02 -5.80 -3.98
N VAL A 77 -17.70 -4.87 -4.88
CA VAL A 77 -16.33 -4.42 -5.15
C VAL A 77 -16.03 -3.22 -4.26
N TYR A 78 -14.86 -3.22 -3.62
CA TYR A 78 -14.40 -2.13 -2.78
C TYR A 78 -13.05 -1.64 -3.27
N ARG A 79 -12.96 -0.36 -3.62
CA ARG A 79 -11.68 0.29 -3.91
C ARG A 79 -11.07 0.71 -2.59
N VAL A 80 -9.85 0.27 -2.31
CA VAL A 80 -9.12 0.72 -1.12
C VAL A 80 -7.95 1.58 -1.56
N GLU A 81 -7.77 2.71 -0.90
CA GLU A 81 -6.64 3.59 -1.11
C GLU A 81 -5.82 3.64 0.17
N LEU A 82 -4.56 3.23 0.06
CA LEU A 82 -3.60 3.29 1.13
C LEU A 82 -2.64 4.44 0.85
N THR A 83 -2.57 5.39 1.78
CA THR A 83 -1.59 6.47 1.83
C THR A 83 -0.60 6.17 2.95
N ALA A 84 0.66 5.98 2.59
CA ALA A 84 1.77 5.80 3.52
C ALA A 84 2.55 7.10 3.65
N PHE A 85 2.81 7.53 4.89
CA PHE A 85 3.68 8.67 5.18
C PHE A 85 5.09 8.15 5.45
N SER A 86 6.05 8.60 4.64
CA SER A 86 7.48 8.38 4.87
C SER A 86 8.20 9.71 5.05
N ASP A 87 9.43 9.65 5.57
CA ASP A 87 10.39 10.77 5.56
C ASP A 87 10.70 11.28 4.14
N HIS A 88 10.40 10.48 3.12
CA HIS A 88 10.56 10.81 1.71
C HIS A 88 9.26 11.27 1.01
N GLY A 89 8.17 11.47 1.76
CA GLY A 89 6.88 11.96 1.26
C GLY A 89 5.75 10.94 1.29
N GLU A 90 4.63 11.31 0.65
CA GLU A 90 3.41 10.51 0.60
C GLU A 90 3.48 9.46 -0.53
N GLN A 91 3.13 8.21 -0.20
CA GLN A 91 2.97 7.15 -1.20
C GLN A 91 1.53 6.64 -1.18
N ARG A 92 0.82 6.80 -2.30
CA ARG A 92 -0.56 6.34 -2.45
C ARG A 92 -0.64 5.13 -3.37
N VAL A 93 -1.36 4.11 -2.95
CA VAL A 93 -1.61 2.89 -3.72
C VAL A 93 -3.09 2.53 -3.66
N SER A 94 -3.69 2.25 -4.81
CA SER A 94 -5.05 1.71 -4.91
C SER A 94 -4.99 0.19 -4.97
N LEU A 95 -5.68 -0.47 -4.05
CA LEU A 95 -5.85 -1.92 -4.03
C LEU A 95 -7.13 -2.26 -4.81
N ALA A 96 -7.00 -3.14 -5.80
CA ALA A 96 -8.10 -3.72 -6.58
C ALA A 96 -8.33 -5.18 -6.18
#